data_AF-A0A7W7DHY5-F1
#
_entry.id   AF-A0A7W7DHY5-F1
#
_cell.length_a   1.000
_cell.length_b   1.000
_cell.length_c   1.000
_cell.angle_alpha   90.00
_cell.angle_beta   90.00
_cell.angle_gamma   90.00
#
_symmetry.space_group_name_H-M   'P 1'
#
loop_
_entity.id
_entity.type
_entity.pdbx_description
1 polymer ?
#
loop_
_entity_poly.entity_id
_entity_poly.type
_entity_poly.pdbx_seq_one_letter_code
_entity_poly.pdbx_strand_id
1 'polypeptide(L)'
;MADLHLICDTCRKPIDGATGYLWVDNSQINAVVKAVAEWNRAHTIPEGEPLAGGRMCSATDLFSYPEAVQWQAHHHACDPSQDASAYSIQADRISTWRELLDWTAHLMEKEWLTHTDWDDVLRGIHGGQSRLVLAATN
;
A
#
# COMPACT_ATOMS: atom_id res chain seq x y z
N MET A 1 -13.24 -7.74 -19.45
CA MET A 1 -13.37 -8.93 -18.57
C MET A 1 -12.38 -8.73 -17.45
N ALA A 2 -12.76 -9.05 -16.21
CA ALA A 2 -11.83 -8.99 -15.09
C ALA A 2 -10.64 -9.92 -15.37
N ASP A 3 -9.42 -9.40 -15.21
CA ASP A 3 -8.17 -10.14 -15.33
C ASP A 3 -7.34 -10.11 -14.04
N LEU A 4 -7.87 -9.45 -13.00
CA LEU A 4 -7.33 -9.40 -11.64
C LEU A 4 -8.42 -9.76 -10.61
N HIS A 5 -8.00 -10.45 -9.54
CA HIS A 5 -8.83 -10.67 -8.35
C HIS A 5 -8.11 -10.20 -7.09
N LEU A 6 -8.85 -9.55 -6.21
CA LEU A 6 -8.41 -9.39 -4.83
C LEU A 6 -8.63 -10.68 -4.05
N ILE A 7 -7.69 -11.02 -3.18
CA ILE A 7 -7.79 -12.14 -2.25
C ILE A 7 -7.97 -11.57 -0.85
N CYS A 8 -9.05 -11.97 -0.18
CA CYS A 8 -9.31 -11.51 1.17
C CYS A 8 -8.22 -12.02 2.14
N ASP A 9 -7.62 -11.11 2.91
CA ASP A 9 -6.55 -11.43 3.86
C ASP A 9 -7.04 -12.31 5.02
N THR A 10 -8.32 -12.18 5.40
CA THR A 10 -8.93 -12.97 6.48
C THR A 10 -9.36 -14.37 6.02
N CYS A 11 -10.21 -14.48 4.98
CA CYS A 11 -10.78 -15.78 4.60
C CYS A 11 -10.03 -16.48 3.45
N ARG A 12 -9.03 -15.81 2.85
CA ARG A 12 -8.20 -16.30 1.75
C ARG A 12 -8.96 -16.69 0.47
N LYS A 13 -10.20 -16.19 0.31
CA LYS A 13 -11.02 -16.38 -0.88
C LYS A 13 -11.01 -15.14 -1.77
N PRO A 14 -11.25 -15.27 -3.09
CA PRO A 14 -11.44 -14.13 -3.98
C PRO A 14 -12.54 -13.20 -3.50
N ILE A 15 -12.34 -11.90 -3.71
CA ILE A 15 -13.35 -10.85 -3.54
C ILE A 15 -13.94 -10.58 -4.92
N ASP A 16 -15.22 -10.91 -5.09
CA ASP A 16 -15.92 -10.78 -6.36
C ASP A 16 -16.82 -9.55 -6.38
N GLY A 17 -16.82 -8.82 -7.50
CA GLY A 17 -17.67 -7.64 -7.69
C GLY A 17 -17.49 -6.59 -6.59
N ALA A 18 -18.59 -6.04 -6.08
CA ALA A 18 -18.59 -5.00 -5.06
C ALA A 18 -18.62 -5.55 -3.60
N THR A 19 -18.25 -6.82 -3.38
CA THR A 19 -18.38 -7.48 -2.06
C THR A 19 -17.21 -7.21 -1.10
N GLY A 20 -16.29 -6.34 -1.48
CA GLY A 20 -15.15 -5.95 -0.66
C GLY A 20 -14.28 -4.92 -1.35
N TYR A 21 -13.14 -4.64 -0.73
CA TYR A 21 -12.26 -3.56 -1.13
C TYR A 21 -10.82 -3.81 -0.73
N LEU A 22 -9.92 -3.11 -1.42
CA LEU A 22 -8.54 -2.89 -1.03
C LEU A 22 -8.47 -1.57 -0.27
N TRP A 23 -7.87 -1.53 0.92
CA TRP A 23 -7.89 -0.35 1.76
C TRP A 23 -6.61 -0.16 2.57
N VAL A 24 -6.43 1.06 3.07
CA VAL A 24 -5.34 1.43 3.97
C VAL A 24 -5.88 2.40 5.03
N ASP A 25 -5.43 2.27 6.27
CA ASP A 25 -5.91 3.09 7.38
C ASP A 25 -5.27 4.49 7.35
N ASN A 26 -6.08 5.55 7.23
CA ASN A 26 -5.56 6.91 7.21
C ASN A 26 -4.92 7.32 8.54
N SER A 27 -5.36 6.76 9.67
CA SER A 27 -4.77 7.03 10.97
C SER A 27 -3.34 6.48 11.05
N GLN A 28 -3.11 5.30 10.49
CA GLN A 28 -1.78 4.69 10.40
C GLN A 28 -0.89 5.47 9.43
N ILE A 29 -1.42 5.88 8.27
CA ILE A 29 -0.71 6.77 7.33
C ILE A 29 -0.24 8.03 8.04
N ASN A 30 -1.14 8.71 8.74
CA ASN A 30 -0.82 9.95 9.45
C ASN A 30 0.23 9.72 10.55
N ALA A 31 0.20 8.57 11.22
CA ALA A 31 1.19 8.21 12.23
C ALA A 31 2.58 7.98 11.60
N VAL A 32 2.66 7.23 10.50
CA VAL A 32 3.92 6.95 9.79
C VAL A 32 4.50 8.22 9.19
N VAL A 33 3.69 9.08 8.56
CA VAL A 33 4.13 10.39 8.03
C VAL A 33 4.80 11.22 9.13
N LYS A 34 4.19 11.28 10.33
CA LYS A 34 4.76 12.00 11.48
C LYS A 34 6.05 11.35 11.97
N ALA A 35 6.07 10.02 12.11
CA ALA A 35 7.24 9.29 12.55
C ALA A 35 8.42 9.44 11.58
N VAL A 36 8.17 9.42 10.26
CA VAL A 36 9.20 9.65 9.24
C VAL A 36 9.72 11.07 9.31
N ALA A 37 8.85 12.07 9.50
CA ALA A 37 9.26 13.46 9.68
C ALA A 37 10.11 13.66 10.96
N GLU A 38 9.79 12.95 12.05
CA GLU A 38 10.59 12.94 13.29
C GLU A 38 11.94 12.27 13.10
N TRP A 39 11.95 11.08 12.50
CA TRP A 39 13.17 10.34 12.20
C TRP A 39 14.10 11.17 11.30
N ASN A 40 13.55 11.80 10.26
CA ASN A 40 14.29 12.69 9.37
C ASN A 40 14.91 13.87 10.12
N ARG A 41 14.19 14.51 11.04
CA ARG A 41 14.73 15.62 11.85
C ARG A 41 15.85 15.16 12.77
N ALA A 42 15.75 13.96 13.33
CA ALA A 42 16.74 13.41 14.26
C ALA A 42 18.03 12.91 13.56
N HIS A 43 17.93 12.49 12.29
CA HIS A 43 19.03 11.83 11.56
C HIS A 43 19.52 12.60 10.33
N THR A 44 19.21 13.90 10.22
CA THR A 44 19.83 14.76 9.20
C THR A 44 21.22 15.20 9.68
N ILE A 45 22.27 14.67 9.06
CA ILE A 45 23.66 15.08 9.33
C ILE A 45 23.91 16.48 8.74
N PRO A 46 24.61 17.39 9.45
CA PRO A 46 25.04 18.67 8.88
C PRO A 46 26.08 18.46 7.76
N GLU A 47 25.68 18.85 6.54
CA GLU A 47 26.43 19.15 5.31
C GLU A 47 27.87 18.62 5.12
N GLY A 48 28.01 17.71 4.15
CA GLY A 48 29.03 17.77 3.09
C GLY A 48 28.29 17.65 1.74
N GLU A 49 28.83 18.24 0.66
CA GLU A 49 28.10 18.50 -0.59
C GLU A 49 27.11 17.39 -1.00
N PRO A 50 25.81 17.71 -1.15
CA PRO A 50 24.80 16.71 -1.45
C PRO A 50 25.01 16.20 -2.89
N LEU A 51 25.39 14.93 -3.03
CA LEU A 51 25.05 14.18 -4.22
C LEU A 51 23.52 14.19 -4.31
N ALA A 52 23.01 14.79 -5.39
CA ALA A 52 21.57 14.97 -5.62
C ALA A 52 20.79 13.70 -5.30
N GLY A 53 20.02 13.73 -4.20
CA GLY A 53 19.09 12.67 -3.80
C GLY A 53 19.56 11.68 -2.73
N GLY A 54 20.80 11.76 -2.22
CA GLY A 54 21.30 10.84 -1.19
C GLY A 54 21.31 11.45 0.22
N ARG A 55 20.55 10.88 1.18
CA ARG A 55 20.74 11.16 2.60
C ARG A 55 21.73 10.18 3.19
N MET A 56 22.77 10.69 3.84
CA MET A 56 23.68 9.86 4.63
C MET A 56 23.03 9.60 6.00
N CYS A 57 22.62 8.36 6.25
CA CYS A 57 22.27 7.85 7.56
C CYS A 57 23.18 6.64 7.85
N SER A 58 23.46 6.37 9.13
CA SER A 58 24.24 5.18 9.46
C SER A 58 23.43 3.92 9.14
N ALA A 59 24.11 2.80 8.89
CA ALA A 59 23.44 1.51 8.67
C ALA A 59 22.56 1.09 9.87
N THR A 60 22.90 1.55 11.09
CA THR A 60 22.09 1.33 12.29
C THR A 60 20.82 2.16 12.32
N ASP A 61 20.83 3.38 11.76
CA ASP A 61 19.66 4.26 11.75
C ASP A 61 18.53 3.69 10.87
N LEU A 62 18.89 2.93 9.82
CA LEU A 62 17.94 2.26 8.94
C LEU A 62 17.02 1.27 9.68
N PHE A 63 17.50 0.61 10.74
CA PHE A 63 16.68 -0.30 11.53
C PHE A 63 15.63 0.41 12.40
N SER A 64 15.76 1.72 12.56
CA SER A 64 14.79 2.57 13.28
C SER A 64 13.86 3.34 12.34
N TYR A 65 14.00 3.14 11.02
CA TYR A 65 13.14 3.78 10.05
C TYR A 65 11.70 3.24 10.19
N PRO A 66 10.67 4.11 10.22
CA PRO A 66 9.28 3.67 10.35
C PRO A 66 8.87 2.71 9.24
N GLU A 67 8.17 1.63 9.61
CA GLU A 67 7.62 0.68 8.65
C GLU A 67 6.52 1.33 7.79
N ALA A 68 6.43 0.88 6.54
CA ALA A 68 5.38 1.32 5.62
C ALA A 68 4.01 0.79 6.08
N VAL A 69 2.96 1.58 5.83
CA VAL A 69 1.59 1.14 6.13
C VAL A 69 1.14 0.12 5.11
N GLN A 70 0.62 -1.01 5.61
CA GLN A 70 0.16 -2.10 4.78
C GLN A 70 -1.25 -1.84 4.21
N TRP A 71 -1.41 -1.95 2.89
CA TRP A 71 -2.72 -2.11 2.26
C TRP A 71 -3.32 -3.49 2.58
N GLN A 72 -4.63 -3.57 2.72
CA GLN A 72 -5.33 -4.78 3.13
C GLN A 72 -6.51 -5.04 2.20
N ALA A 73 -6.83 -6.30 1.93
CA ALA A 73 -7.98 -6.67 1.13
C ALA A 73 -8.98 -7.47 1.98
N HIS A 74 -10.22 -6.98 2.08
CA HIS A 74 -11.27 -7.65 2.84
C HIS A 74 -12.60 -7.66 2.09
N HIS A 75 -13.34 -8.77 2.20
CA HIS A 75 -14.79 -8.71 2.03
C HIS A 75 -15.37 -7.79 3.12
N HIS A 76 -16.49 -7.12 2.84
CA HIS A 76 -17.18 -6.28 3.84
C HIS A 76 -17.37 -7.02 5.19
N ALA A 77 -17.82 -8.28 5.13
CA ALA A 77 -18.07 -9.10 6.31
C ALA A 77 -16.79 -9.61 7.00
N CYS A 78 -15.65 -9.56 6.33
CA CYS A 78 -14.36 -10.01 6.85
C CYS A 78 -13.49 -8.86 7.36
N ASP A 79 -13.91 -7.60 7.16
CA ASP A 79 -13.12 -6.45 7.59
C ASP A 79 -13.15 -6.33 9.14
N PRO A 80 -12.00 -6.45 9.83
CA PRO A 80 -11.93 -6.24 11.27
C PRO A 80 -12.12 -4.77 11.68
N SER A 81 -12.06 -3.84 10.74
CA SER A 81 -11.95 -2.39 10.98
C SER A 81 -12.99 -1.59 10.18
N GLN A 82 -14.24 -2.05 10.13
CA GLN A 82 -15.32 -1.40 9.35
C GLN A 82 -15.55 0.08 9.69
N ASP A 83 -15.22 0.50 10.93
CA ASP A 83 -15.39 1.88 11.39
C ASP A 83 -14.13 2.75 11.23
N ALA A 84 -13.03 2.18 10.72
CA ALA A 84 -11.79 2.93 10.54
C ALA A 84 -11.96 4.02 9.47
N SER A 85 -11.30 5.15 9.68
CA SER A 85 -11.14 6.15 8.62
C SER A 85 -10.15 5.61 7.59
N ALA A 86 -10.62 4.81 6.65
CA ALA A 86 -9.80 4.16 5.64
C ALA A 86 -9.89 4.88 4.28
N TYR A 87 -8.80 4.83 3.52
CA TYR A 87 -8.83 5.05 2.08
C TYR A 87 -9.07 3.71 1.40
N SER A 88 -10.13 3.58 0.60
CA SER A 88 -10.56 2.29 0.04
C SER A 88 -10.84 2.36 -1.46
N ILE A 89 -10.50 1.28 -2.16
CA ILE A 89 -10.79 1.03 -3.56
C ILE A 89 -11.68 -0.22 -3.63
N GLN A 90 -12.89 -0.08 -4.17
CA GLN A 90 -13.80 -1.22 -4.34
C GLN A 90 -13.20 -2.25 -5.30
N ALA A 91 -13.41 -3.54 -5.00
CA ALA A 91 -12.79 -4.64 -5.75
C ALA A 91 -13.16 -4.63 -7.25
N ASP A 92 -14.39 -4.27 -7.59
CA ASP A 92 -14.87 -4.11 -8.98
C ASP A 92 -14.24 -2.93 -9.73
N ARG A 93 -13.65 -1.96 -9.01
CA ARG A 93 -12.98 -0.78 -9.58
C ARG A 93 -11.48 -0.98 -9.79
N ILE A 94 -10.94 -2.16 -9.47
CA ILE A 94 -9.53 -2.54 -9.65
C ILE A 94 -9.39 -3.97 -10.20
N SER A 95 -10.43 -4.43 -10.89
CA SER A 95 -10.57 -5.81 -11.36
C SER A 95 -9.89 -6.06 -12.72
N THR A 96 -9.37 -5.00 -13.34
CA THR A 96 -8.62 -5.07 -14.60
C THR A 96 -7.25 -4.41 -14.51
N TRP A 97 -6.30 -4.84 -15.35
CA TRP A 97 -5.00 -4.15 -15.49
C TRP A 97 -5.13 -2.66 -15.80
N ARG A 98 -6.10 -2.28 -16.64
CA ARG A 98 -6.35 -0.87 -16.96
C ARG A 98 -6.77 -0.09 -15.72
N GLU A 99 -7.73 -0.62 -14.96
CA GLU A 99 -8.21 0.01 -13.74
C GLU A 99 -7.11 0.09 -12.67
N LEU A 100 -6.28 -0.95 -12.53
CA LEU A 100 -5.12 -0.92 -11.65
C LEU A 100 -4.12 0.17 -12.02
N LEU A 101 -3.83 0.34 -13.32
CA LEU A 101 -2.93 1.40 -13.79
C LEU A 101 -3.53 2.79 -13.54
N ASP A 102 -4.82 2.98 -13.82
CA ASP A 102 -5.52 4.25 -13.57
C ASP A 102 -5.51 4.60 -12.07
N TRP A 103 -5.76 3.62 -11.20
CA TRP A 103 -5.65 3.80 -9.75
C TRP A 103 -4.23 4.06 -9.30
N THR A 104 -3.23 3.37 -9.86
CA THR A 104 -1.82 3.61 -9.55
C THR A 104 -1.45 5.05 -9.90
N ALA A 105 -1.85 5.54 -11.08
CA ALA A 105 -1.65 6.93 -11.48
C ALA A 105 -2.34 7.89 -10.52
N HIS A 106 -3.59 7.62 -10.13
CA HIS A 106 -4.32 8.44 -9.17
C HIS A 106 -3.66 8.47 -7.78
N LEU A 107 -3.14 7.33 -7.33
CA LEU A 107 -2.43 7.21 -6.06
C LEU A 107 -1.07 7.91 -6.09
N MET A 108 -0.38 7.94 -7.23
CA MET A 108 0.90 8.66 -7.38
C MET A 108 0.76 10.17 -7.19
N GLU A 109 -0.45 10.73 -7.32
CA GLU A 109 -0.76 12.11 -6.96
C GLU A 109 -0.82 12.34 -5.44
N LYS A 110 -0.78 11.27 -4.63
CA LYS A 110 -0.87 11.34 -3.17
C LYS A 110 0.52 11.24 -2.56
N GLU A 111 0.94 12.29 -1.86
CA GLU A 111 2.23 12.32 -1.16
C GLU A 111 2.42 11.13 -0.20
N TRP A 112 1.34 10.71 0.45
CA TRP A 112 1.35 9.62 1.41
C TRP A 112 1.56 8.23 0.80
N LEU A 113 1.42 8.05 -0.52
CA LEU A 113 1.60 6.75 -1.17
C LEU A 113 2.99 6.17 -0.88
N THR A 114 4.00 7.03 -0.82
CA THR A 114 5.41 6.68 -0.57
C THR A 114 5.65 6.09 0.83
N HIS A 115 4.66 6.18 1.72
CA HIS A 115 4.69 5.61 3.07
C HIS A 115 3.84 4.34 3.20
N THR A 116 3.43 3.75 2.08
CA THR A 116 2.65 2.51 2.03
C THR A 116 3.38 1.43 1.23
N ASP A 117 2.95 0.19 1.39
CA ASP A 117 3.50 -0.96 0.66
C ASP A 117 2.82 -1.19 -0.71
N TRP A 118 2.39 -0.10 -1.38
CA TRP A 118 1.73 -0.20 -2.68
C TRP A 118 2.58 -0.89 -3.74
N ASP A 119 3.91 -0.73 -3.69
CA ASP A 119 4.83 -1.43 -4.57
C ASP A 119 4.80 -2.96 -4.34
N ASP A 120 4.59 -3.42 -3.11
CA ASP A 120 4.38 -4.83 -2.80
C ASP A 120 3.03 -5.34 -3.29
N VAL A 121 1.97 -4.51 -3.27
CA VAL A 121 0.69 -4.84 -3.93
C VAL A 121 0.93 -5.14 -5.41
N LEU A 122 1.68 -4.28 -6.10
CA LEU A 122 1.99 -4.43 -7.54
C LEU A 122 2.92 -5.63 -7.81
N ARG A 123 4.01 -5.79 -7.04
CA ARG A 123 4.93 -6.92 -7.18
C ARG A 123 4.23 -8.26 -6.94
N GLY A 124 3.28 -8.27 -6.03
CA GLY A 124 2.52 -9.43 -5.62
C GLY A 124 1.70 -10.11 -6.73
N ILE A 125 1.34 -9.37 -7.79
CA ILE A 125 0.51 -9.87 -8.90
C ILE A 125 1.17 -11.05 -9.61
N HIS A 126 2.50 -11.06 -9.73
CA HIS A 126 3.25 -12.11 -10.43
C HIS A 126 3.64 -13.30 -9.53
N GLY A 127 3.65 -13.13 -8.21
CA GLY A 127 4.19 -14.12 -7.27
C GLY A 127 3.17 -15.07 -6.64
N GLY A 128 1.87 -14.82 -6.79
CA GLY A 128 0.79 -15.65 -6.22
C GLY A 128 0.70 -15.66 -4.68
N GLN A 129 1.49 -14.82 -4.00
CA GLN A 129 1.52 -14.70 -2.53
C GLN A 129 0.78 -13.46 -2.02
N SER A 130 0.10 -12.72 -2.90
CA SER A 130 -0.42 -11.38 -2.62
C SER A 130 -1.94 -11.30 -2.49
N ARG A 131 -2.38 -10.13 -2.00
CA ARG A 131 -3.76 -9.64 -1.88
C ARG A 131 -4.39 -9.27 -3.23
N LEU A 132 -3.60 -9.14 -4.31
CA LEU A 132 -4.04 -8.97 -5.69
C LEU A 132 -3.33 -9.99 -6.58
N VAL A 133 -4.08 -10.76 -7.35
CA VAL A 133 -3.54 -11.84 -8.19
C VAL A 133 -4.16 -11.81 -9.59
N LEU A 134 -3.44 -12.37 -10.57
CA LEU A 134 -4.00 -12.62 -11.89
C LEU A 134 -5.20 -13.58 -11.80
N ALA A 135 -6.27 -13.26 -12.53
CA ALA A 135 -7.35 -14.21 -12.75
C ALA A 135 -6.81 -15.42 -13.49
N ALA A 136 -7.16 -16.63 -13.02
CA ALA A 136 -6.90 -17.83 -13.80
C ALA A 136 -7.66 -17.73 -15.13
N THR A 137 -6.92 -17.70 -16.23
CA THR A 137 -7.48 -17.86 -17.58
C THR A 137 -8.14 -19.23 -17.66
N ASN A 138 -9.47 -19.25 -17.75
CA ASN A 138 -10.25 -20.42 -18.18
C ASN A 138 -10.08 -20.67 -19.67
#